data_AF-A0A7C9JCW1-F1
#
_entry.id   AF-A0A7C9JCW1-F1
#
_cell.length_a   1.000
_cell.length_b   1.000
_cell.length_c   1.000
_cell.angle_alpha   90.00
_cell.angle_beta   90.00
_cell.angle_gamma   90.00
#
_symmetry.space_group_name_H-M   'P 1'
#
loop_
_entity.id
_entity.type
_entity.pdbx_description
1 polymer ?
#
loop_
_entity_poly.entity_id
_entity_poly.type
_entity_poly.pdbx_seq_one_letter_code
_entity_poly.pdbx_strand_id
1 'polypeptide(L)'
;MHELRVKFQTSILTLLKRNEVTAVGWTNQLLIQILTLILLYIILSVLRMISKNNWPTWIHPLDVLLPVLIVMSAIVLSAVSVRPLFLWAVTLWLIIGVGVVWRTFRGRQLVRYRTFLLIYWRVSDLVWLVIYILAIIGAIIHH
;
A
#
# COMPACT_ATOMS: atom_id res chain seq x y z
N MET A 1 38.77 30.11 18.20
CA MET A 1 38.77 28.72 17.66
C MET A 1 37.94 27.73 18.49
N HIS A 2 37.97 27.79 19.82
CA HIS A 2 37.28 26.80 20.66
C HIS A 2 35.74 26.81 20.52
N GLU A 3 35.10 27.99 20.45
CA GLU A 3 33.65 28.10 20.27
C GLU A 3 33.15 27.57 18.92
N LEU A 4 33.91 27.77 17.85
CA LEU A 4 33.60 27.25 16.52
C LEU A 4 33.61 25.72 16.49
N ARG A 5 34.54 25.09 17.20
CA ARG A 5 34.60 23.64 17.36
C ARG A 5 33.39 23.10 18.14
N VAL A 6 32.97 23.77 19.21
CA VAL A 6 31.82 23.36 20.03
C VAL A 6 30.50 23.50 19.27
N LYS A 7 30.31 24.58 18.51
CA LYS A 7 29.13 24.75 17.63
C LYS A 7 29.06 23.69 16.54
N PHE A 8 30.20 23.34 15.94
CA PHE A 8 30.25 22.30 14.92
C PHE A 8 29.91 20.91 15.49
N GLN A 9 30.47 20.55 16.65
CA GLN A 9 30.16 19.26 17.30
C GLN A 9 28.71 19.15 17.73
N THR A 10 28.12 20.22 18.28
CA THR A 10 26.70 20.25 18.66
C THR A 10 25.77 20.18 17.45
N SER A 11 26.14 20.82 16.33
CA SER A 11 25.39 20.70 15.07
C SER A 11 25.43 19.27 14.50
N ILE A 12 26.57 18.58 14.60
CA ILE A 12 26.67 17.18 14.13
C ILE A 12 25.85 16.25 15.03
N LEU A 13 25.95 16.41 16.35
CA LEU A 13 25.19 15.60 17.31
C LEU A 13 23.68 15.77 17.16
N THR A 14 23.21 16.99 16.91
CA THR A 14 21.79 17.27 16.67
C THR A 14 21.30 16.68 15.34
N LEU A 15 22.12 16.71 14.29
CA LEU A 15 21.81 16.05 13.02
C LEU A 15 21.75 14.52 13.16
N LEU A 16 22.72 13.90 13.84
CA LEU A 16 22.74 12.46 14.08
C LEU A 16 21.51 12.01 14.88
N LYS A 17 21.20 12.71 15.98
CA LYS A 17 20.03 12.41 16.81
C LYS A 17 18.72 12.59 16.04
N ARG A 18 18.62 13.60 15.17
CA ARG A 18 17.44 13.79 14.31
C ARG A 18 17.28 12.61 13.36
N ASN A 19 18.36 12.18 12.69
CA ASN A 19 18.31 11.08 11.73
C ASN A 19 17.92 9.74 12.40
N GLU A 20 18.46 9.45 13.59
CA GLU A 20 18.09 8.26 14.37
C GLU A 20 16.60 8.26 14.74
N VAL A 21 16.08 9.39 15.23
CA VAL A 21 14.65 9.51 15.60
C VAL A 21 13.74 9.33 14.38
N THR A 22 14.11 9.88 13.23
CA THR A 22 13.33 9.72 11.99
C THR A 22 13.35 8.29 11.46
N ALA A 23 14.49 7.60 11.54
CA ALA A 23 14.61 6.21 11.09
C ALA A 23 13.82 5.24 11.99
N VAL A 24 13.84 5.45 13.31
CA VAL A 24 13.05 4.66 14.27
C VAL A 24 11.55 4.95 14.11
N GLY A 25 11.16 6.21 13.88
CA GLY A 25 9.77 6.58 13.62
C GLY A 25 9.21 5.88 12.38
N TRP A 26 10.00 5.85 11.29
CA TRP A 26 9.59 5.26 10.02
C TRP A 26 9.48 3.73 10.06
N THR A 27 10.44 3.05 10.70
CA THR A 27 10.42 1.59 10.86
C THR A 27 9.24 1.14 11.74
N ASN A 28 8.95 1.86 12.82
CA ASN A 28 7.77 1.61 13.65
C ASN A 28 6.47 1.78 12.86
N GLN A 29 6.38 2.82 12.02
CA GLN A 29 5.21 3.06 11.18
C GLN A 29 4.97 1.90 10.20
N LEU A 30 5.99 1.43 9.47
CA LEU A 30 5.85 0.28 8.58
C LEU A 30 5.40 -0.99 9.32
N LEU A 31 5.98 -1.25 10.48
CA LEU A 31 5.63 -2.40 11.30
C LEU A 31 4.15 -2.34 11.73
N ILE A 32 3.68 -1.16 12.15
CA ILE A 32 2.26 -0.94 12.47
C ILE A 32 1.37 -1.19 11.25
N GLN A 33 1.75 -0.71 10.06
CA GLN A 33 0.96 -0.94 8.83
C GLN A 33 0.85 -2.43 8.48
N ILE A 34 1.97 -3.16 8.52
CA ILE A 34 2.00 -4.60 8.24
C ILE A 34 1.16 -5.37 9.26
N LEU A 35 1.34 -5.08 10.56
CA LEU A 35 0.55 -5.70 11.62
C LEU A 35 -0.95 -5.39 11.46
N THR A 36 -1.30 -4.17 11.05
CA THR A 36 -2.69 -3.76 10.79
C THR A 36 -3.28 -4.57 9.64
N LEU A 37 -2.56 -4.74 8.52
CA LEU A 37 -3.03 -5.53 7.38
C LEU A 37 -3.24 -7.01 7.76
N ILE A 38 -2.30 -7.58 8.53
CA ILE A 38 -2.42 -8.95 9.04
C ILE A 38 -3.62 -9.08 9.96
N LEU A 39 -3.78 -8.16 10.91
CA LEU A 39 -4.88 -8.18 11.88
C LEU A 39 -6.23 -8.04 11.18
N LEU A 40 -6.37 -7.10 10.23
CA LEU A 40 -7.58 -6.92 9.44
C LEU A 40 -7.90 -8.18 8.63
N TYR A 41 -6.90 -8.79 8.00
CA TYR A 41 -7.08 -10.04 7.27
C TYR A 41 -7.60 -11.17 8.17
N ILE A 42 -7.04 -11.31 9.38
CA ILE A 42 -7.49 -12.30 10.38
C ILE A 42 -8.92 -12.00 10.79
N ILE A 43 -9.25 -10.76 11.14
CA ILE A 43 -10.61 -10.36 11.54
C ILE A 43 -11.62 -10.70 10.44
N LEU A 44 -11.31 -10.35 9.18
CA LEU A 44 -12.18 -10.64 8.04
C LEU A 44 -12.31 -12.15 7.78
N SER A 45 -11.25 -12.91 7.99
CA SER A 45 -11.27 -14.37 7.86
C SER A 45 -12.13 -15.02 8.94
N VAL A 46 -12.03 -14.55 10.19
CA VAL A 46 -12.87 -15.00 11.31
C VAL A 46 -14.33 -14.60 11.09
N LEU A 47 -14.59 -13.35 10.67
CA LEU A 47 -15.93 -12.88 10.33
C LEU A 47 -16.56 -13.74 9.23
N ARG A 48 -15.81 -14.08 8.18
CA ARG A 48 -16.26 -15.01 7.14
C ARG A 48 -16.59 -16.40 7.69
N MET A 49 -15.79 -16.90 8.64
CA MET A 49 -16.00 -18.20 9.27
C MET A 49 -17.27 -18.23 10.12
N ILE A 50 -17.51 -17.18 10.91
CA ILE A 50 -18.69 -17.06 11.79
C ILE A 50 -19.94 -16.75 10.98
N SER A 51 -19.84 -15.87 9.98
CA SER A 51 -20.94 -15.43 9.13
C SER A 51 -21.19 -16.38 7.95
N LYS A 52 -20.89 -17.68 8.07
CA LYS A 52 -20.93 -18.63 6.94
C LYS A 52 -22.21 -18.59 6.10
N ASN A 53 -23.35 -18.25 6.71
CA ASN A 53 -24.64 -18.16 6.03
C ASN A 53 -24.94 -16.78 5.40
N ASN A 54 -24.30 -15.70 5.87
CA ASN A 54 -24.55 -14.33 5.42
C ASN A 54 -23.36 -13.72 4.65
N TRP A 55 -22.17 -14.30 4.75
CA TRP A 55 -21.00 -13.85 4.02
C TRP A 55 -21.07 -14.31 2.56
N PRO A 56 -21.00 -13.39 1.58
CA PRO A 56 -21.10 -13.79 0.20
C PRO A 56 -19.88 -14.64 -0.20
N THR A 57 -20.11 -15.87 -0.65
CA THR A 57 -19.03 -16.85 -0.97
C THR A 57 -18.02 -16.38 -2.01
N TRP A 58 -18.40 -15.37 -2.79
CA TRP A 58 -17.61 -14.77 -3.86
C TRP A 58 -16.71 -13.62 -3.40
N ILE A 59 -16.97 -13.03 -2.22
CA ILE A 59 -16.12 -11.99 -1.64
C ILE A 59 -15.07 -12.68 -0.78
N HIS A 60 -13.81 -12.52 -1.18
CA HIS A 60 -12.68 -12.96 -0.40
C HIS A 60 -12.31 -11.85 0.60
N PRO A 61 -11.84 -12.17 1.81
CA PRO A 61 -11.37 -11.19 2.79
C PRO A 61 -10.41 -10.15 2.21
N LEU A 62 -9.55 -10.58 1.28
CA LEU A 62 -8.56 -9.72 0.62
C LEU A 62 -9.19 -8.60 -0.23
N ASP A 63 -10.39 -8.80 -0.79
CA ASP A 63 -11.11 -7.74 -1.54
C ASP A 63 -11.42 -6.53 -0.66
N VAL A 64 -11.65 -6.78 0.63
CA VAL A 64 -12.02 -5.74 1.60
C VAL A 64 -10.79 -4.95 2.02
N LEU A 65 -9.58 -5.47 1.79
CA LEU A 65 -8.33 -4.81 2.13
C LEU A 65 -7.91 -3.76 1.09
N LEU A 66 -8.44 -3.79 -0.14
CA LEU A 66 -8.05 -2.87 -1.21
C LEU A 66 -8.02 -1.38 -0.78
N PRO A 67 -9.07 -0.83 -0.14
CA PRO A 67 -9.06 0.58 0.25
C PRO A 67 -7.96 0.89 1.27
N VAL A 68 -7.73 -0.04 2.20
CA VAL A 68 -6.67 0.09 3.20
C VAL A 68 -5.30 0.04 2.53
N LEU A 69 -5.12 -0.87 1.57
CA LEU A 69 -3.89 -1.01 0.79
C LEU A 69 -3.54 0.26 0.02
N ILE A 70 -4.55 0.91 -0.59
CA ILE A 70 -4.39 2.20 -1.29
C ILE A 70 -3.93 3.29 -0.32
N VAL A 71 -4.58 3.42 0.84
CA VAL A 71 -4.24 4.43 1.85
C VAL A 71 -2.82 4.21 2.37
N MET A 72 -2.47 2.98 2.73
CA MET A 72 -1.12 2.67 3.22
C MET A 72 -0.06 2.90 2.14
N SER A 73 -0.34 2.54 0.89
CA SER A 73 0.54 2.83 -0.26
C SER A 73 0.74 4.33 -0.45
N ALA A 74 -0.32 5.14 -0.32
CA ALA A 74 -0.23 6.60 -0.43
C ALA A 74 0.68 7.18 0.65
N ILE A 75 0.56 6.68 1.89
CA ILE A 75 1.37 7.10 3.02
C ILE A 75 2.85 6.72 2.83
N VAL A 76 3.15 5.51 2.36
CA VAL A 76 4.55 5.11 2.12
C VAL A 76 5.13 5.88 0.96
N LEU A 77 4.41 6.00 -0.17
CA LEU A 77 4.89 6.71 -1.35
C LEU A 77 5.11 8.21 -1.11
N SER A 78 4.34 8.84 -0.22
CA SER A 78 4.56 10.25 0.16
C SER A 78 5.81 10.46 1.00
N ALA A 79 6.28 9.42 1.70
CA ALA A 79 7.52 9.46 2.47
C ALA A 79 8.78 9.30 1.59
N VAL A 80 8.69 8.55 0.49
CA VAL A 80 9.86 8.21 -0.35
C VAL A 80 10.26 9.33 -1.32
N SER A 81 9.36 10.23 -1.72
CA SER A 81 9.75 11.33 -2.62
C SER A 81 8.78 12.52 -2.68
N VAL A 82 9.28 13.69 -3.07
CA VAL A 82 8.49 14.88 -3.45
C VAL A 82 7.80 14.72 -4.82
N ARG A 83 8.16 13.67 -5.60
CA ARG A 83 7.56 13.40 -6.91
C ARG A 83 6.18 12.75 -6.75
N PRO A 84 5.25 12.94 -7.69
CA PRO A 84 3.90 12.40 -7.59
C PRO A 84 3.87 10.89 -7.95
N LEU A 85 4.69 10.06 -7.28
CA LEU A 85 4.76 8.61 -7.50
C LEU A 85 3.40 7.94 -7.27
N PHE A 86 2.64 8.41 -6.29
CA PHE A 86 1.27 7.95 -6.07
C PHE A 86 0.36 8.23 -7.28
N LEU A 87 0.51 9.39 -7.93
CA LEU A 87 -0.28 9.73 -9.12
C LEU A 87 0.08 8.82 -10.31
N TRP A 88 1.36 8.49 -10.48
CA TRP A 88 1.81 7.50 -11.46
C TRP A 88 1.28 6.10 -11.15
N ALA A 89 1.27 5.70 -9.87
CA ALA A 89 0.71 4.42 -9.44
C ALA A 89 -0.80 4.33 -9.76
N VAL A 90 -1.56 5.39 -9.48
CA VAL A 90 -2.98 5.50 -9.85
C VAL A 90 -3.16 5.46 -11.37
N THR A 91 -2.30 6.15 -12.13
CA THR A 91 -2.35 6.17 -13.60
C THR A 91 -2.09 4.77 -14.17
N LEU A 92 -1.07 4.07 -13.67
CA LEU A 92 -0.78 2.68 -14.06
C LEU A 92 -1.96 1.76 -13.74
N TRP A 93 -2.54 1.90 -12.54
CA TRP A 93 -3.72 1.14 -12.15
C TRP A 93 -4.91 1.37 -13.09
N LEU A 94 -5.17 2.62 -13.48
CA LEU A 94 -6.19 2.96 -14.47
C LEU A 94 -5.93 2.32 -15.84
N ILE A 95 -4.69 2.37 -16.34
CA ILE A 95 -4.31 1.74 -17.62
C ILE A 95 -4.57 0.24 -17.58
N ILE A 96 -4.17 -0.43 -16.49
CA ILE A 96 -4.43 -1.86 -16.30
C ILE A 96 -5.94 -2.12 -16.24
N GLY A 97 -6.70 -1.28 -15.54
CA GLY A 97 -8.15 -1.35 -15.45
C GLY A 97 -8.84 -1.26 -16.82
N VAL A 98 -8.41 -0.34 -17.68
CA VAL A 98 -8.88 -0.23 -19.07
C VAL A 98 -8.54 -1.49 -19.86
N GLY A 99 -7.33 -2.04 -19.69
CA GLY A 99 -6.94 -3.29 -20.33
C GLY A 99 -7.82 -4.48 -19.93
N VAL A 100 -8.19 -4.57 -18.64
CA VAL A 100 -9.12 -5.57 -18.12
C VAL A 100 -10.49 -5.41 -18.78
N VAL A 101 -11.05 -4.19 -18.77
CA VAL A 101 -12.34 -3.88 -19.42
C VAL A 101 -12.31 -4.27 -20.90
N TRP A 102 -11.30 -3.81 -21.64
CA TRP A 102 -11.14 -4.11 -23.05
C TRP A 102 -11.12 -5.62 -23.33
N ARG A 103 -10.34 -6.38 -22.54
CA ARG A 103 -10.25 -7.84 -22.68
C ARG A 103 -11.56 -8.53 -22.35
N THR A 104 -12.29 -8.06 -21.34
CA THR A 104 -13.57 -8.63 -20.92
C THR A 104 -14.66 -8.43 -21.99
N PHE A 105 -14.69 -7.28 -22.67
CA PHE A 105 -15.73 -6.95 -23.65
C PHE A 105 -15.34 -7.19 -25.12
N ARG A 106 -14.12 -7.65 -25.40
CA ARG A 106 -13.66 -8.00 -26.77
C ARG A 106 -14.38 -9.22 -27.36
N GLY A 107 -14.97 -10.07 -26.52
CA GLY A 107 -15.65 -11.30 -26.94
C GLY A 107 -17.11 -11.06 -27.32
N ARG A 108 -17.68 -11.94 -28.18
CA ARG A 108 -19.12 -11.91 -28.52
C ARG A 108 -20.04 -12.33 -27.36
N GLN A 109 -19.48 -12.77 -26.24
CA GLN A 109 -20.25 -13.16 -25.06
C GLN A 109 -20.19 -12.05 -24.01
N LEU A 110 -21.38 -11.55 -23.65
CA LEU A 110 -21.54 -10.60 -22.56
C LEU A 110 -21.12 -11.27 -21.25
N VAL A 111 -20.01 -10.83 -20.68
CA VAL A 111 -19.59 -11.26 -19.34
C VAL A 111 -20.57 -10.67 -18.33
N ARG A 112 -21.11 -11.51 -17.42
CA ARG A 112 -21.98 -11.02 -16.35
C ARG A 112 -21.26 -9.95 -15.54
N TYR A 113 -21.93 -8.82 -15.29
CA TYR A 113 -21.36 -7.68 -14.56
C TYR A 113 -20.67 -8.07 -13.24
N ARG A 114 -21.26 -9.03 -12.52
CA ARG A 114 -20.68 -9.60 -11.29
C ARG A 114 -19.31 -10.25 -11.51
N THR A 115 -19.13 -11.00 -12.58
CA THR A 115 -17.85 -11.65 -12.91
C THR A 115 -16.81 -10.62 -13.33
N PHE A 116 -17.22 -9.60 -14.10
CA PHE A 116 -16.35 -8.48 -14.46
C PHE A 116 -15.84 -7.75 -13.21
N LEU A 117 -16.74 -7.35 -12.29
CA LEU A 117 -16.36 -6.68 -11.05
C LEU A 117 -15.39 -7.51 -10.23
N LEU A 118 -15.63 -8.81 -10.08
CA LEU A 118 -14.73 -9.71 -9.38
C LEU A 118 -13.32 -9.75 -9.99
N ILE A 119 -13.23 -9.85 -11.32
CA ILE A 119 -11.93 -9.87 -12.01
C ILE A 119 -11.23 -8.52 -11.84
N TYR A 120 -11.94 -7.41 -12.09
CA TYR A 120 -11.39 -6.07 -11.94
C TYR A 120 -10.88 -5.82 -10.53
N TRP A 121 -11.65 -6.22 -9.52
CA TRP A 121 -11.30 -6.05 -8.12
C TRP A 121 -10.07 -6.87 -7.72
N ARG A 122 -10.02 -8.14 -8.11
CA ARG A 122 -8.86 -9.03 -7.89
C ARG A 122 -7.58 -8.53 -8.53
N VAL A 123 -7.69 -8.01 -9.76
CA VAL A 123 -6.55 -7.41 -10.45
C VAL A 123 -6.11 -6.15 -9.72
N SER A 124 -7.04 -5.34 -9.22
CA SER A 124 -6.74 -4.15 -8.42
C SER A 124 -6.01 -4.51 -7.13
N ASP A 125 -6.44 -5.54 -6.41
CA ASP A 125 -5.76 -6.06 -5.21
C ASP A 125 -4.30 -6.39 -5.51
N LEU A 126 -4.03 -7.16 -6.57
CA LEU A 126 -2.68 -7.56 -6.94
C LEU A 126 -1.82 -6.36 -7.34
N VAL A 127 -2.37 -5.45 -8.14
CA VAL A 127 -1.66 -4.23 -8.57
C VAL A 127 -1.25 -3.39 -7.37
N TRP A 128 -2.18 -3.13 -6.45
CA TRP A 128 -1.90 -2.34 -5.26
C TRP A 128 -1.00 -3.06 -4.25
N LEU A 129 -1.06 -4.39 -4.18
CA LEU A 129 -0.13 -5.16 -3.36
C LEU A 129 1.30 -5.03 -3.88
N VAL A 130 1.48 -5.14 -5.20
CA VAL A 130 2.79 -4.94 -5.84
C VAL A 130 3.28 -3.49 -5.63
N ILE A 131 2.42 -2.49 -5.83
CA ILE A 131 2.76 -1.08 -5.59
C ILE A 131 3.20 -0.87 -4.13
N TYR A 132 2.46 -1.42 -3.17
CA TYR A 132 2.79 -1.32 -1.75
C TYR A 132 4.15 -1.96 -1.43
N ILE A 133 4.41 -3.16 -1.94
CA ILE A 133 5.69 -3.86 -1.77
C ILE A 133 6.84 -3.04 -2.38
N LEU A 134 6.66 -2.54 -3.60
CA LEU A 134 7.66 -1.69 -4.25
C LEU A 134 7.89 -0.38 -3.50
N ALA A 135 6.84 0.21 -2.93
CA ALA A 135 6.94 1.41 -2.11
C ALA A 135 7.75 1.14 -0.85
N ILE A 136 7.52 0.02 -0.16
CA ILE A 136 8.33 -0.41 0.99
C ILE A 136 9.78 -0.60 0.58
N ILE A 137 10.05 -1.33 -0.51
CA ILE A 137 11.43 -1.57 -0.98
C ILE A 137 12.13 -0.25 -1.30
N GLY A 138 11.47 0.63 -2.06
CA GLY A 138 12.02 1.95 -2.38
C GLY A 138 12.27 2.78 -1.12
N ALA A 139 11.38 2.70 -0.15
CA ALA A 139 11.55 3.40 1.12
C ALA A 139 12.72 2.86 1.94
N ILE A 140 12.93 1.53 1.99
CA ILE A 140 14.09 0.90 2.64
C ILE A 140 15.41 1.33 1.96
N ILE A 141 15.41 1.46 0.63
CA ILE A 141 16.63 1.83 -0.12
C ILE A 141 16.99 3.31 0.03
N HIS A 142 15.98 4.18 0.17
CA HIS A 142 16.18 5.64 0.24
C HIS A 142 16.33 6.20 1.65
N HIS A 143 16.08 5.41 2.69
CA HIS A 143 16.35 5.74 4.09
C HIS A 143 17.66 5.14 4.59
#